data_AF-A0A936ABN2-F1
#
_entry.id   AF-A0A936ABN2-F1
#
_cell.length_a   1.000
_cell.length_b   1.000
_cell.length_c   1.000
_cell.angle_alpha   90.00
_cell.angle_beta   90.00
_cell.angle_gamma   90.00
#
_symmetry.space_group_name_H-M   'P 1'
#
loop_
_entity.id
_entity.type
_entity.pdbx_description
1 polymer ?
#
loop_
_entity_poly.entity_id
_entity_poly.type
_entity_poly.pdbx_seq_one_letter_code
_entity_poly.pdbx_strand_id
1 'polypeptide(L)'
;MVHKIVAAPYLQRYGRDDSEVIWSVNRGRLNEILIEAAIAAGAEMRFDQRVEHVDFEARVLTAVDEKHGGSELFAYQRLIGADGAGSAVR
;
A
#
# COMPACT_ATOMS: atom_id res chain seq x y z
N MET A 1 11.98 0.33 -23.58
CA MET A 1 12.66 -0.24 -24.78
C MET A 1 11.78 -1.34 -25.33
N VAL A 2 11.56 -1.37 -26.65
CA VAL A 2 10.73 -2.39 -27.30
C VAL A 2 11.64 -3.43 -27.92
N HIS A 3 11.52 -4.68 -27.45
CA HIS A 3 12.22 -5.84 -28.01
C HIS A 3 11.26 -6.57 -28.96
N LYS A 4 11.51 -6.51 -30.27
CA LYS A 4 10.78 -7.29 -31.27
C LYS A 4 11.51 -8.61 -31.52
N ILE A 5 10.78 -9.64 -31.94
CA ILE A 5 11.31 -11.00 -32.14
C ILE A 5 12.45 -11.03 -33.17
N VAL A 6 12.37 -10.23 -34.24
CA VAL A 6 13.31 -10.28 -35.39
C VAL A 6 14.01 -8.94 -35.66
N ALA A 7 13.70 -7.90 -34.89
CA ALA A 7 14.28 -6.57 -35.10
C ALA A 7 15.07 -6.11 -33.88
N ALA A 8 16.11 -5.32 -34.14
CA ALA A 8 16.90 -4.69 -33.09
C ALA A 8 16.00 -3.89 -32.13
N PRO A 9 16.34 -3.86 -30.83
CA PRO A 9 15.58 -3.09 -29.86
C PRO A 9 15.66 -1.59 -30.17
N TYR A 10 14.57 -0.88 -29.92
CA TYR A 10 14.51 0.57 -30.08
C TYR A 10 13.78 1.23 -28.92
N LEU A 11 14.10 2.50 -28.67
CA LEU A 11 13.49 3.30 -27.61
C LEU A 11 12.33 4.12 -28.19
N GLN A 12 11.13 3.89 -27.68
CA GLN A 12 10.01 4.82 -27.85
C GLN A 12 10.03 5.75 -26.63
N ARG A 13 10.20 7.05 -26.85
CA ARG A 13 10.17 8.02 -25.74
C ARG A 13 8.75 8.09 -25.17
N TYR A 14 8.66 8.32 -23.87
CA TYR A 14 7.38 8.49 -23.20
C TYR A 14 6.72 9.84 -23.56
N GLY A 15 7.51 10.91 -23.57
CA GLY A 15 7.03 12.25 -23.89
C GLY A 15 7.94 13.03 -24.85
N ARG A 16 7.69 14.34 -24.92
CA ARG A 16 8.35 15.29 -25.82
C ARG A 16 9.79 15.53 -25.42
N ASP A 17 10.05 15.68 -24.13
CA ASP A 17 11.37 15.96 -23.57
C ASP A 17 11.60 15.17 -22.27
N ASP A 18 12.74 15.41 -21.63
CA ASP A 18 13.18 14.63 -20.48
C ASP A 18 12.47 15.00 -19.18
N SER A 19 11.51 15.93 -19.21
CA SER A 19 10.60 16.16 -18.07
C SER A 19 9.47 15.13 -17.99
N GLU A 20 9.14 14.46 -19.09
CA GLU A 20 8.05 13.48 -19.20
C GLU A 20 8.58 12.04 -19.19
N VAL A 21 9.01 11.59 -18.01
CA VAL A 21 9.67 10.29 -17.81
C VAL A 21 9.00 9.48 -16.70
N ILE A 22 9.26 8.16 -16.71
CA ILE A 22 8.93 7.28 -15.59
C ILE A 22 10.19 6.96 -14.78
N TRP A 23 10.03 6.85 -13.47
CA TRP A 23 11.10 6.49 -12.56
C TRP A 23 10.97 5.03 -12.14
N SER A 24 12.05 4.28 -12.28
CA SER A 24 12.16 2.95 -11.68
C SER A 24 12.64 3.11 -10.24
N VAL A 25 11.78 2.79 -9.28
CA VAL A 25 12.08 2.90 -7.85
C VAL A 25 11.88 1.57 -7.15
N ASN A 26 12.63 1.33 -6.07
CA ASN A 26 12.48 0.13 -5.25
C ASN A 26 11.22 0.24 -4.38
N ARG A 27 10.35 -0.77 -4.44
CA ARG A 27 9.09 -0.81 -3.68
C ARG A 27 9.31 -0.78 -2.16
N GLY A 28 10.23 -1.58 -1.65
CA GLY A 28 10.50 -1.67 -0.20
C GLY A 28 10.99 -0.34 0.35
N ARG A 29 11.98 0.25 -0.31
CA ARG A 29 12.53 1.55 0.08
C ARG A 29 11.51 2.69 0.00
N LEU A 30 10.67 2.71 -1.03
CA LEU A 30 9.59 3.70 -1.12
C LEU A 30 8.60 3.54 0.04
N ASN A 31 8.23 2.30 0.37
CA ASN A 31 7.32 2.01 1.48
C ASN A 31 7.91 2.43 2.84
N GLU A 32 9.19 2.17 3.08
CA GLU A 32 9.91 2.62 4.29
C GLU A 32 9.88 4.15 4.42
N ILE A 33 10.21 4.87 3.35
CA ILE A 33 10.16 6.35 3.33
C ILE A 33 8.75 6.86 3.66
N LEU A 34 7.71 6.24 3.13
CA LEU A 34 6.32 6.65 3.39
C LEU A 34 5.90 6.37 4.84
N ILE A 35 6.29 5.22 5.40
CA ILE A 35 6.04 4.88 6.80
C ILE A 35 6.73 5.90 7.73
N GLU A 36 8.02 6.18 7.48
CA GLU A 36 8.78 7.16 8.26
C GLU A 36 8.15 8.55 8.19
N ALA A 37 7.76 9.00 6.99
CA ALA A 37 7.10 10.29 6.80
C ALA A 37 5.77 10.38 7.55
N ALA A 38 4.96 9.32 7.54
CA ALA A 38 3.68 9.28 8.24
C ALA A 38 3.86 9.32 9.76
N ILE A 39 4.81 8.54 10.30
CA ILE A 39 5.15 8.57 11.74
C ILE A 39 5.68 9.95 12.13
N ALA A 40 6.55 10.56 11.32
CA ALA A 40 7.07 11.91 11.56
C ALA A 40 5.96 12.98 11.54
N ALA A 41 4.89 12.77 10.77
CA ALA A 41 3.70 13.61 10.76
C ALA A 41 2.72 13.33 11.92
N GLY A 42 3.01 12.33 12.78
CA GLY A 42 2.23 12.00 13.97
C GLY A 42 1.26 10.82 13.82
N ALA A 43 1.36 10.02 12.75
CA ALA A 43 0.55 8.82 12.61
C ALA A 43 1.09 7.68 13.51
N GLU A 44 0.19 6.95 14.16
CA GLU A 44 0.51 5.72 14.87
C GLU A 44 0.43 4.52 13.91
N MET A 45 1.47 3.69 13.89
CA MET A 45 1.52 2.50 13.05
C MET A 45 1.45 1.25 13.93
N ARG A 46 0.52 0.34 13.61
CA ARG A 46 0.36 -0.96 14.27
C ARG A 46 0.62 -2.08 13.25
N PHE A 47 1.83 -2.65 13.30
CA PHE A 47 2.24 -3.75 12.42
C PHE A 47 1.79 -5.11 12.98
N ASP A 48 1.83 -6.14 12.13
CA ASP A 48 1.42 -7.51 12.45
C ASP A 48 -0.07 -7.62 12.88
N GLN A 49 -0.88 -6.61 12.54
CA GLN A 49 -2.31 -6.55 12.79
C GLN A 49 -3.05 -6.73 11.47
N ARG A 50 -3.68 -7.89 11.28
CA ARG A 50 -4.48 -8.17 10.08
C ARG A 50 -5.95 -7.93 10.37
N VAL A 51 -6.59 -7.01 9.63
CA VAL A 51 -8.04 -6.83 9.69
C VAL A 51 -8.73 -8.08 9.16
N GLU A 52 -9.58 -8.70 9.97
CA GLU A 52 -10.31 -9.91 9.64
C GLU A 52 -11.78 -9.62 9.33
N HIS A 53 -12.39 -8.70 10.07
CA HIS A 53 -13.79 -8.35 9.92
C HIS A 53 -14.05 -6.88 10.24
N VAL A 54 -15.05 -6.28 9.58
CA VAL A 54 -15.51 -4.93 9.84
C VAL A 54 -17.01 -4.93 10.02
N ASP A 55 -17.47 -4.52 11.20
CA ASP A 55 -18.87 -4.20 11.45
C ASP A 55 -19.07 -2.69 11.25
N PHE A 56 -19.74 -2.33 10.16
CA PHE A 56 -19.99 -0.94 9.79
C PHE A 56 -21.11 -0.29 10.61
N GLU A 57 -22.09 -1.07 11.06
CA GLU A 57 -23.20 -0.55 11.87
C GLU A 57 -22.72 -0.23 13.29
N ALA A 58 -21.99 -1.18 13.90
CA ALA A 58 -21.39 -1.00 15.22
C ALA A 58 -20.18 -0.06 15.20
N ARG A 59 -19.59 0.19 14.01
CA ARG A 59 -18.35 0.96 13.80
C ARG A 59 -17.16 0.38 14.58
N VAL A 60 -16.99 -0.92 14.44
CA VAL A 60 -15.89 -1.68 15.05
C VAL A 60 -15.21 -2.54 14.00
N LEU A 61 -13.89 -2.62 14.05
CA LEU A 61 -13.11 -3.56 13.25
C LEU A 61 -12.44 -4.59 14.17
N THR A 62 -12.38 -5.84 13.71
CA THR A 62 -11.65 -6.93 14.36
C THR A 62 -10.32 -7.11 13.64
N ALA A 63 -9.21 -6.99 14.37
CA ALA A 63 -7.89 -7.38 13.86
C ALA A 63 -7.35 -8.56 14.64
N VAL A 64 -6.57 -9.39 13.95
CA VAL A 64 -5.84 -10.52 14.53
C VAL A 64 -4.36 -10.17 14.57
N ASP A 65 -3.74 -10.31 15.74
CA ASP A 65 -2.28 -10.25 15.92
C ASP A 65 -1.68 -11.54 15.31
N GLU A 66 -0.95 -11.39 14.21
CA GLU A 66 -0.37 -12.52 13.49
C GLU A 66 0.79 -13.19 14.25
N LYS A 67 1.38 -12.52 15.24
CA LYS A 67 2.47 -13.07 16.07
C LYS A 67 1.94 -13.89 17.24
N HIS A 68 0.86 -13.44 17.88
CA HIS A 68 0.36 -14.04 19.12
C HIS A 68 -1.00 -14.76 18.97
N GLY A 69 -1.67 -14.60 17.84
CA GLY A 69 -2.95 -15.25 17.53
C GLY A 69 -4.17 -14.68 18.27
N GLY A 70 -4.00 -13.57 19.01
CA GLY A 70 -5.09 -12.89 19.70
C GLY A 70 -5.89 -11.99 18.75
N SER A 71 -7.18 -11.83 19.01
CA SER A 71 -8.01 -10.83 18.32
C SER A 71 -8.26 -9.61 19.20
N GLU A 72 -8.25 -8.44 18.60
CA GLU A 72 -8.54 -7.15 19.23
C GLU A 72 -9.63 -6.42 18.44
N LEU A 73 -10.49 -5.71 19.17
CA LEU A 73 -11.56 -4.89 18.61
C LEU A 73 -11.17 -3.42 18.67
N PHE A 74 -11.26 -2.72 17.53
CA PHE A 74 -11.03 -1.28 17.45
C PHE A 74 -12.29 -0.56 17.02
N ALA A 75 -12.82 0.30 17.89
CA ALA A 75 -13.86 1.24 17.52
C ALA A 75 -13.28 2.34 16.62
N TYR A 76 -14.02 2.76 15.59
CA TYR A 76 -13.58 3.80 14.68
C TYR A 76 -14.68 4.83 14.40
N GLN A 77 -14.28 6.05 14.05
CA GLN A 77 -15.21 7.08 13.55
C GLN A 77 -15.23 7.15 12.03
N ARG A 78 -14.07 6.89 11.41
CA ARG A 78 -13.86 6.86 9.96
C ARG A 78 -12.91 5.71 9.64
N LEU A 79 -13.18 5.01 8.55
CA LEU A 79 -12.36 3.90 8.06
C LEU A 79 -11.99 4.17 6.60
N ILE A 80 -10.70 4.00 6.27
CA ILE A 80 -10.17 4.11 4.91
C ILE A 80 -9.58 2.76 4.53
N GLY A 81 -10.17 2.09 3.54
CA GLY A 81 -9.65 0.84 2.98
C GLY A 81 -8.50 1.09 2.01
N ALA A 82 -7.26 1.04 2.50
CA ALA A 82 -6.03 1.12 1.71
C ALA A 82 -5.26 -0.22 1.70
N ASP A 83 -5.99 -1.32 1.84
CA ASP A 83 -5.52 -2.70 2.08
C ASP A 83 -5.34 -3.54 0.79
N GLY A 84 -5.37 -2.89 -0.37
CA GLY A 84 -4.97 -3.48 -1.65
C GLY A 84 -6.02 -4.36 -2.33
N ALA A 85 -5.57 -5.20 -3.26
CA ALA A 85 -6.47 -5.95 -4.14
C ALA A 85 -7.34 -6.97 -3.38
N GLY A 86 -6.80 -7.61 -2.33
CA GLY A 86 -7.49 -8.57 -1.46
C GLY A 86 -8.15 -7.95 -0.23
N SER A 87 -8.68 -6.73 -0.38
CA SER A 87 -9.24 -5.92 0.70
C SER A 87 -10.24 -6.67 1.57
N ALA A 88 -10.09 -6.53 2.89
CA ALA A 88 -11.06 -6.95 3.91
C ALA A 88 -12.10 -5.87 4.18
N VAL A 89 -11.81 -4.61 3.81
CA VAL A 89 -12.72 -3.47 3.99
C VAL A 89 -13.74 -3.36 2.85
N ARG A 90 -13.41 -3.79 1.62
CA ARG A 90 -14.27 -3.70 0.42
C ARG A 90 -15.23 -4.86 0.30
#